data_AF-A0A1H8AQJ7-F1
#
_entry.id   AF-A0A1H8AQJ7-F1
#
_cell.length_a   1.000
_cell.length_b   1.000
_cell.length_c   1.000
_cell.angle_alpha   90.00
_cell.angle_beta   90.00
_cell.angle_gamma   90.00
#
_symmetry.space_group_name_H-M   'P 1'
#
loop_
_entity.id
_entity.type
_entity.pdbx_description
1 polymer ?
#
loop_
_entity_poly.entity_id
_entity_poly.type
_entity_poly.pdbx_seq_one_letter_code
_entity_poly.pdbx_strand_id
1 'polypeptide(L)'
;MPLSNQDKQDTNKRLFLILLGLTLSLIGVVVVGIWYLNLVGLNTISQAILLVLGLIISLASIIIIIGVLGIIITIKRDEPIPLLFIPMRIVISYLFPLIIYLGKLLGFDKLEVQNSFIQVSNQLVKPENLAVKPKDVLMLLPHCIQQAECQYKVTNNLDNCRRCGRCQIEDILEIRDQYGINVAVATGGTLARKIIKELRPKAILAVACERDLTSGIQDIYPMPVIGVVNIRPEGPCINTLVDLEKIETALNKIIRRD
;
A
#
# COMPACT_ATOMS: atom_id res chain seq x y z
N MET A 1 -18.21 -16.70 18.14
CA MET A 1 -17.35 -15.76 18.91
C MET A 1 -16.68 -14.84 17.92
N PRO A 2 -16.91 -13.51 17.95
CA PRO A 2 -16.22 -12.61 17.05
C PRO A 2 -14.73 -12.57 17.42
N LEU A 3 -13.87 -12.90 16.47
CA LEU A 3 -12.41 -12.84 16.60
C LEU A 3 -11.98 -11.41 16.99
N SER A 4 -11.01 -11.29 17.90
CA SER A 4 -10.46 -10.00 18.31
C SER A 4 -9.85 -9.26 17.10
N ASN A 5 -9.83 -7.93 17.13
CA ASN A 5 -9.23 -7.13 16.04
C ASN A 5 -7.75 -7.49 15.80
N GLN A 6 -7.03 -8.01 16.81
CA GLN A 6 -5.66 -8.51 16.69
C GLN A 6 -5.59 -9.86 15.97
N ASP A 7 -6.50 -10.80 16.27
CA ASP A 7 -6.57 -12.11 15.58
C ASP A 7 -6.92 -11.95 14.10
N LYS A 8 -7.80 -11.00 13.77
CA LYS A 8 -8.16 -10.70 12.38
C LYS A 8 -6.99 -10.07 11.61
N GLN A 9 -6.18 -9.26 12.28
CA GLN A 9 -4.99 -8.64 11.70
C GLN A 9 -3.89 -9.67 11.42
N ASP A 10 -3.65 -10.62 12.33
CA ASP A 10 -2.66 -11.69 12.12
C ASP A 10 -3.13 -12.75 11.11
N THR A 11 -4.43 -13.01 11.01
CA THR A 11 -5.00 -13.89 9.99
C THR A 11 -4.74 -13.35 8.58
N ASN A 12 -4.97 -12.04 8.38
CA ASN A 12 -4.73 -11.39 7.08
C ASN A 12 -3.25 -11.40 6.69
N LYS A 13 -2.34 -11.17 7.65
CA LYS A 13 -0.89 -11.27 7.40
C LYS A 13 -0.46 -12.69 6.98
N ARG A 14 -0.94 -13.72 7.69
CA ARG A 14 -0.66 -15.12 7.36
C ARG A 14 -1.19 -15.48 5.98
N LEU A 15 -2.37 -14.97 5.62
CA LEU A 15 -2.96 -15.16 4.30
C LEU A 15 -2.06 -14.60 3.19
N PHE A 16 -1.60 -13.36 3.31
CA PHE A 16 -0.70 -12.77 2.31
C PHE A 16 0.60 -13.57 2.15
N LEU A 17 1.18 -14.05 3.26
CA LEU A 17 2.38 -14.88 3.24
C LEU A 17 2.16 -16.23 2.56
N ILE A 18 1.03 -16.89 2.82
CA ILE A 18 0.68 -18.17 2.17
C ILE A 18 0.50 -17.96 0.66
N LEU A 19 -0.23 -16.91 0.25
CA LEU A 19 -0.44 -16.58 -1.16
C LEU A 19 0.89 -16.26 -1.86
N LEU A 20 1.78 -15.52 -1.20
CA LEU A 20 3.12 -15.21 -1.70
C LEU A 20 4.02 -16.47 -1.80
N GLY A 21 3.89 -17.42 -0.87
CA GLY A 21 4.58 -18.71 -0.95
C GLY A 21 4.08 -19.56 -2.12
N LEU A 22 2.77 -19.56 -2.38
CA LEU A 22 2.17 -20.26 -3.52
C LEU A 22 2.59 -19.68 -4.87
N THR A 23 2.62 -18.34 -5.02
CA THR A 23 3.12 -17.70 -6.26
C THR A 23 4.57 -18.09 -6.53
N LEU A 24 5.41 -18.06 -5.50
CA LEU A 24 6.82 -18.48 -5.57
C LEU A 24 6.96 -19.94 -6.00
N SER A 25 6.19 -20.84 -5.39
CA SER A 25 6.22 -22.26 -5.75
C SER A 25 5.85 -22.49 -7.22
N LEU A 26 4.84 -21.77 -7.72
CA LEU A 26 4.42 -21.87 -9.13
C LEU A 26 5.52 -21.37 -10.08
N ILE A 27 6.15 -20.24 -9.76
CA ILE A 27 7.29 -19.70 -10.51
C ILE A 27 8.46 -20.70 -10.50
N GLY A 28 8.75 -21.31 -9.35
CA GLY A 28 9.79 -22.32 -9.21
C GLY A 28 9.58 -23.54 -10.11
N VAL A 29 8.34 -24.03 -10.21
CA VAL A 29 7.98 -25.14 -11.13
C VAL A 29 8.25 -24.75 -12.58
N VAL A 30 7.90 -23.52 -12.98
CA VAL A 30 8.18 -23.01 -14.34
C VAL A 30 9.68 -22.94 -14.60
N VAL A 31 10.47 -22.42 -13.65
CA VAL A 31 11.94 -22.33 -13.76
C VAL A 31 12.55 -23.72 -13.94
N VAL A 32 12.18 -24.67 -13.09
CA VAL A 32 12.67 -26.06 -13.16
C VAL A 32 12.28 -26.71 -14.48
N GLY A 33 11.05 -26.50 -14.96
CA GLY A 33 10.59 -26.99 -16.26
C GLY A 33 11.44 -26.47 -17.42
N ILE A 34 11.77 -25.17 -17.42
CA ILE A 34 12.61 -24.56 -18.46
C ILE A 34 14.03 -25.12 -18.44
N TRP A 35 14.63 -25.30 -17.26
CA TRP A 35 15.96 -25.92 -17.13
C TRP A 35 15.96 -27.40 -17.53
N TYR A 36 14.90 -28.14 -17.21
CA TYR A 36 14.74 -29.52 -17.65
C TYR A 36 14.67 -29.61 -19.18
N LEU A 37 13.90 -28.73 -19.84
CA LEU A 37 13.85 -28.65 -21.30
C LEU A 37 15.19 -28.25 -21.94
N ASN A 38 16.00 -27.45 -21.24
CA ASN A 38 17.37 -27.12 -21.68
C ASN A 38 18.27 -28.37 -21.68
N LEU A 39 18.22 -29.17 -20.61
CA LEU A 39 19.03 -30.40 -20.45
C LEU A 39 18.62 -31.53 -21.40
N VAL A 40 17.32 -31.67 -21.70
CA VAL A 40 16.80 -32.72 -22.59
C VAL A 40 17.06 -32.41 -24.07
N GLY A 41 17.46 -31.17 -24.41
CA GLY A 41 17.91 -30.81 -25.75
C GLY A 41 16.78 -30.85 -26.79
N LEU A 42 15.93 -29.83 -26.81
CA LEU A 42 14.97 -29.64 -27.90
C LEU A 42 15.71 -29.33 -29.21
N ASN A 43 15.84 -30.32 -30.10
CA ASN A 43 16.56 -30.25 -31.39
C ASN A 43 16.05 -29.17 -32.37
N THR A 44 14.98 -28.45 -32.05
CA THR A 44 14.29 -27.51 -32.96
C THR A 44 14.44 -26.04 -32.57
N ILE A 45 14.89 -25.74 -31.34
CA ILE A 45 15.10 -24.36 -30.85
C ILE A 45 16.59 -24.17 -30.62
N SER A 46 17.17 -23.03 -31.02
CA SER A 46 18.59 -22.78 -30.78
C SER A 46 18.88 -22.80 -29.27
N GLN A 47 19.77 -23.70 -28.85
CA GLN A 47 20.15 -23.90 -27.45
C GLN A 47 20.60 -22.59 -26.77
N ALA A 48 21.15 -21.66 -27.55
CA ALA A 48 21.52 -20.32 -27.10
C ALA A 48 20.32 -19.49 -26.60
N ILE A 49 19.17 -19.52 -27.29
CA ILE A 49 17.97 -18.78 -26.87
C ILE A 49 17.43 -19.36 -25.55
N LEU A 50 17.35 -20.68 -25.45
CA LEU A 50 16.93 -21.38 -24.22
C LEU A 50 17.86 -21.09 -23.04
N LEU A 51 19.17 -21.00 -23.26
CA LEU A 51 20.16 -20.64 -22.23
C LEU A 51 19.98 -19.20 -21.73
N VAL A 52 19.88 -18.23 -22.64
CA VAL A 52 19.69 -16.81 -22.28
C VAL A 52 18.38 -16.63 -21.51
N LEU A 53 17.30 -17.26 -21.97
CA LEU A 53 15.99 -17.19 -21.31
C LEU A 53 16.02 -17.83 -19.91
N GLY A 54 16.69 -18.98 -19.76
CA GLY A 54 16.89 -19.64 -18.47
C GLY A 54 17.68 -18.79 -17.48
N LEU A 55 18.74 -18.13 -17.93
CA LEU A 55 19.54 -17.21 -17.11
C LEU A 55 18.72 -16.01 -16.63
N ILE A 56 17.98 -15.35 -17.53
CA ILE A 56 17.12 -14.21 -17.18
C ILE A 56 16.08 -14.61 -16.13
N ILE A 57 15.40 -15.73 -16.32
CA ILE A 57 14.36 -16.22 -15.40
C ILE A 57 14.97 -16.62 -14.05
N SER A 58 16.15 -17.24 -14.04
CA SER A 58 16.85 -17.59 -12.80
C SER A 58 17.24 -16.34 -11.98
N LEU A 59 17.77 -15.30 -12.65
CA LEU A 59 18.13 -14.05 -12.01
C LEU A 59 16.89 -13.34 -11.44
N ALA A 60 15.80 -13.29 -12.21
CA ALA A 60 14.52 -12.74 -11.75
C ALA A 60 14.00 -13.50 -10.52
N SER A 61 14.09 -14.83 -10.53
CA SER A 61 13.67 -15.68 -9.41
C SER A 61 14.48 -15.43 -8.15
N ILE A 62 15.80 -15.24 -8.28
CA ILE A 62 16.67 -14.88 -7.15
C ILE A 62 16.25 -13.54 -6.53
N ILE A 63 15.99 -12.51 -7.35
CA ILE A 63 15.53 -11.20 -6.88
C ILE A 63 14.21 -11.33 -6.11
N ILE A 64 13.26 -12.12 -6.63
CA ILE A 64 11.97 -12.35 -5.99
C ILE A 64 12.16 -13.09 -4.65
N ILE A 65 12.96 -14.16 -4.62
CA ILE A 65 13.22 -14.93 -3.38
C ILE A 65 13.84 -14.04 -2.30
N ILE A 66 14.86 -13.24 -2.65
CA ILE A 66 15.48 -12.28 -1.74
C ILE A 66 14.43 -11.28 -1.22
N GLY A 67 13.55 -10.79 -2.10
CA GLY A 67 12.47 -9.88 -1.73
C GLY A 67 11.46 -10.50 -0.77
N VAL A 68 11.05 -11.74 -1.01
CA VAL A 68 10.12 -12.45 -0.11
C VAL A 68 10.77 -12.73 1.24
N LEU A 69 12.02 -13.18 1.26
CA LEU A 69 12.76 -13.38 2.51
C LEU A 69 12.86 -12.07 3.31
N GLY A 70 13.10 -10.95 2.64
CA GLY A 70 13.05 -9.63 3.25
C GLY A 70 11.69 -9.30 3.88
N ILE A 71 10.58 -9.59 3.19
CA ILE A 71 9.22 -9.39 3.72
C ILE A 71 8.97 -10.26 4.95
N ILE A 72 9.33 -11.55 4.90
CA ILE A 72 9.15 -12.47 6.03
C ILE A 72 9.95 -12.01 7.25
N ILE A 73 11.22 -11.62 7.06
CA ILE A 73 12.07 -11.12 8.13
C ILE A 73 11.48 -9.83 8.71
N THR A 74 11.00 -8.92 7.86
CA THR A 74 10.40 -7.66 8.28
C THR A 74 9.15 -7.87 9.11
N ILE A 75 8.28 -8.81 8.73
CA ILE A 75 7.07 -9.14 9.50
C ILE A 75 7.42 -9.78 10.85
N LYS A 76 8.49 -10.57 10.94
CA LYS A 76 8.92 -11.22 12.20
C LYS A 76 9.68 -10.29 13.15
N ARG A 77 10.43 -9.33 12.61
CA ARG A 77 11.25 -8.40 13.39
C ARG A 77 10.55 -7.06 13.65
N ASP A 78 9.39 -6.83 13.05
CA ASP A 78 8.71 -5.53 12.96
C ASP A 78 9.60 -4.39 12.42
N GLU A 79 10.79 -4.71 11.91
CA GLU A 79 11.79 -3.79 11.41
C GLU A 79 12.32 -4.25 10.04
N PRO A 80 12.16 -3.44 8.99
CA PRO A 80 12.76 -3.74 7.70
C PRO A 80 14.29 -3.68 7.71
N ILE A 81 14.96 -4.52 6.92
CA ILE A 81 16.41 -4.42 6.69
C ILE A 81 16.67 -3.47 5.51
N PRO A 82 17.52 -2.43 5.66
CA PRO A 82 17.73 -1.43 4.61
C PRO A 82 18.22 -1.99 3.27
N LEU A 83 19.03 -3.05 3.32
CA LEU A 83 19.54 -3.74 2.13
C LEU A 83 18.44 -4.48 1.35
N LEU A 84 17.39 -4.94 2.04
CA LEU A 84 16.30 -5.72 1.46
C LEU A 84 15.14 -4.86 0.95
N PHE A 85 15.17 -3.54 1.16
CA PHE A 85 14.10 -2.66 0.70
C PHE A 85 13.84 -2.82 -0.79
N ILE A 86 14.85 -2.67 -1.64
CA ILE A 86 14.70 -2.71 -3.11
C ILE A 86 14.04 -4.03 -3.60
N PRO A 87 14.50 -5.23 -3.21
CA PRO A 87 13.88 -6.47 -3.66
C PRO A 87 12.48 -6.69 -3.05
N MET A 88 12.24 -6.37 -1.77
CA MET A 88 10.89 -6.43 -1.17
C MET A 88 9.91 -5.51 -1.91
N ARG A 89 10.43 -4.36 -2.31
CA ARG A 89 9.76 -3.27 -3.00
C ARG A 89 9.42 -3.63 -4.46
N ILE A 90 10.23 -4.45 -5.14
CA ILE A 90 9.89 -5.06 -6.44
C ILE A 90 8.79 -6.09 -6.27
N VAL A 91 8.89 -6.94 -5.25
CA VAL A 91 7.90 -7.99 -4.97
C VAL A 91 6.51 -7.40 -4.78
N ILE A 92 6.37 -6.35 -3.98
CA ILE A 92 5.07 -5.74 -3.68
C ILE A 92 4.44 -5.08 -4.91
N SER A 93 5.22 -4.45 -5.78
CA SER A 93 4.64 -3.79 -6.96
C SER A 93 4.21 -4.81 -8.03
N TYR A 94 5.04 -5.83 -8.30
CA TYR A 94 4.82 -6.77 -9.40
C TYR A 94 4.05 -8.05 -9.02
N LEU A 95 4.28 -8.62 -7.83
CA LEU A 95 3.55 -9.83 -7.41
C LEU A 95 2.17 -9.52 -6.86
N PHE A 96 1.88 -8.29 -6.44
CA PHE A 96 0.59 -8.00 -5.83
C PHE A 96 -0.63 -8.20 -6.76
N PRO A 97 -0.62 -7.76 -8.04
CA PRO A 97 -1.71 -8.09 -8.97
C PRO A 97 -1.93 -9.61 -9.12
N LEU A 98 -0.85 -10.39 -9.11
CA LEU A 98 -0.90 -11.85 -9.13
C LEU A 98 -1.51 -12.42 -7.84
N ILE A 99 -1.16 -11.85 -6.67
CA ILE A 99 -1.72 -12.23 -5.37
C ILE A 99 -3.23 -11.98 -5.32
N ILE A 100 -3.72 -10.85 -5.85
CA ILE A 100 -5.17 -10.61 -5.97
C ILE A 100 -5.82 -11.69 -6.84
N TYR A 101 -5.20 -12.00 -7.99
CA TYR A 101 -5.76 -12.99 -8.92
C TYR A 101 -5.85 -14.38 -8.28
N LEU A 102 -4.78 -14.83 -7.60
CA LEU A 102 -4.78 -16.11 -6.89
C LEU A 102 -5.70 -16.12 -5.68
N GLY A 103 -5.76 -15.01 -4.92
CA GLY A 103 -6.68 -14.86 -3.80
C GLY A 103 -8.13 -15.08 -4.25
N LYS A 104 -8.52 -14.50 -5.39
CA LYS A 104 -9.84 -14.72 -5.99
C LYS A 104 -10.06 -16.19 -6.38
N LEU A 105 -9.05 -16.86 -6.93
CA LEU A 105 -9.14 -18.26 -7.36
C LEU A 105 -9.30 -19.21 -6.16
N LEU A 106 -8.71 -18.85 -5.01
CA LEU A 106 -8.82 -19.57 -3.74
C LEU A 106 -10.06 -19.18 -2.90
N GLY A 107 -10.91 -18.28 -3.42
CA GLY A 107 -12.17 -17.89 -2.78
C GLY A 107 -12.08 -16.75 -1.76
N PHE A 108 -10.95 -16.04 -1.68
CA PHE A 108 -10.80 -14.87 -0.81
C PHE A 108 -11.46 -13.63 -1.41
N ASP A 109 -11.99 -12.77 -0.54
CA ASP A 109 -12.55 -11.50 -0.96
C ASP A 109 -11.46 -10.53 -1.42
N LYS A 110 -11.73 -9.80 -2.50
CA LYS A 110 -10.77 -8.88 -3.09
C LYS A 110 -10.39 -7.75 -2.13
N LEU A 111 -11.35 -7.24 -1.34
CA LEU A 111 -11.09 -6.16 -0.38
C LEU A 111 -10.24 -6.66 0.79
N GLU A 112 -10.42 -7.90 1.22
CA GLU A 112 -9.60 -8.52 2.27
C GLU A 112 -8.13 -8.61 1.85
N VAL A 113 -7.87 -9.07 0.62
CA VAL A 113 -6.52 -9.13 0.05
C VAL A 113 -5.91 -7.72 -0.10
N GLN A 114 -6.70 -6.74 -0.55
CA GLN A 114 -6.25 -5.35 -0.67
C GLN A 114 -5.92 -4.73 0.69
N ASN A 115 -6.77 -4.95 1.71
CA ASN A 115 -6.53 -4.49 3.07
C ASN A 115 -5.24 -5.11 3.64
N SER A 116 -5.02 -6.40 3.40
CA SER A 116 -3.77 -7.06 3.82
C SER A 116 -2.54 -6.42 3.18
N PHE A 117 -2.61 -6.06 1.89
CA PHE A 117 -1.51 -5.37 1.21
C PHE A 117 -1.24 -4.00 1.82
N ILE A 118 -2.27 -3.23 2.13
CA ILE A 118 -2.12 -1.91 2.76
C ILE A 118 -1.40 -2.06 4.11
N GLN A 119 -1.76 -3.06 4.91
CA GLN A 119 -1.11 -3.32 6.20
C GLN A 119 0.37 -3.68 6.03
N VAL A 120 0.69 -4.59 5.11
CA VAL A 120 2.08 -4.97 4.82
C VAL A 120 2.87 -3.77 4.29
N SER A 121 2.29 -2.99 3.37
CA SER A 121 2.92 -1.79 2.81
C SER A 121 3.21 -0.75 3.90
N ASN A 122 2.26 -0.50 4.81
CA ASN A 122 2.45 0.42 5.92
C ASN A 122 3.61 -0.01 6.84
N GLN A 123 3.77 -1.31 7.09
CA GLN A 123 4.89 -1.84 7.88
C GLN A 123 6.26 -1.65 7.20
N LEU A 124 6.28 -1.54 5.86
CA LEU A 124 7.53 -1.29 5.14
C LEU A 124 7.98 0.17 5.19
N VAL A 125 7.08 1.09 5.52
CA VAL A 125 7.40 2.51 5.67
C VAL A 125 8.00 2.72 7.06
N LYS A 126 9.34 2.88 7.12
CA LYS A 126 10.05 3.10 8.38
C LYS A 126 9.83 4.52 8.94
N PRO A 127 9.41 4.66 10.21
CA PRO A 127 9.37 5.94 10.93
C PRO A 127 10.74 6.62 11.04
N GLU A 128 11.77 5.84 11.37
CA GLU A 128 13.12 6.30 11.73
C GLU A 128 13.87 6.97 10.56
N ASN A 129 13.56 6.58 9.33
CA ASN A 129 14.22 7.12 8.13
C ASN A 129 13.47 8.32 7.53
N LEU A 130 12.25 8.59 7.98
CA LEU A 130 11.44 9.65 7.42
C LEU A 130 11.80 10.98 8.05
N ALA A 131 11.69 11.07 9.39
CA ALA A 131 11.99 12.27 10.17
C ALA A 131 11.61 13.56 9.41
N VAL A 132 10.40 13.56 8.83
CA VAL A 132 9.96 14.56 7.87
C VAL A 132 9.46 15.78 8.63
N LYS A 133 9.81 16.98 8.16
CA LYS A 133 9.26 18.22 8.72
C LYS A 133 7.75 18.25 8.46
N PRO A 134 6.90 18.70 9.40
CA PRO A 134 5.45 18.67 9.19
C PRO A 134 4.99 19.30 7.86
N LYS A 135 5.58 20.44 7.48
CA LYS A 135 5.32 21.13 6.21
C LYS A 135 5.65 20.33 4.93
N ASP A 136 6.42 19.26 5.05
CA ASP A 136 6.78 18.37 3.94
C ASP A 136 5.89 17.10 3.93
N VAL A 137 4.94 16.98 4.87
CA VAL A 137 3.94 15.90 4.92
C VAL A 137 2.65 16.36 4.24
N LEU A 138 2.06 15.47 3.45
CA LEU A 138 0.75 15.66 2.83
C LEU A 138 -0.23 14.60 3.32
N MET A 139 -1.32 15.03 3.95
CA MET A 139 -2.48 14.18 4.17
C MET A 139 -3.44 14.29 2.99
N LEU A 140 -3.72 13.17 2.33
CA LEU A 140 -4.71 13.09 1.25
C LEU A 140 -5.98 12.43 1.75
N LEU A 141 -7.10 13.15 1.65
CA LEU A 141 -8.42 12.69 2.04
C LEU A 141 -9.29 12.33 0.84
N PRO A 142 -10.23 11.41 0.98
CA PRO A 142 -11.22 11.15 -0.05
C PRO A 142 -12.32 12.22 0.03
N HIS A 143 -12.85 12.64 -1.11
CA HIS A 143 -13.99 13.59 -1.14
C HIS A 143 -15.22 13.09 -0.36
N CYS A 144 -15.38 11.78 -0.23
CA CYS A 144 -16.50 11.15 0.47
C CYS A 144 -16.49 11.36 2.00
N ILE A 145 -15.42 11.89 2.58
CA ILE A 145 -15.37 12.23 4.01
C ILE A 145 -16.20 13.48 4.33
N GLN A 146 -16.44 14.32 3.32
CA GLN A 146 -17.35 15.44 3.42
C GLN A 146 -18.80 14.93 3.36
N GLN A 147 -19.66 15.49 4.22
CA GLN A 147 -21.09 15.19 4.19
C GLN A 147 -21.68 15.46 2.80
N ALA A 148 -22.45 14.50 2.27
CA ALA A 148 -23.00 14.55 0.91
C ALA A 148 -23.84 15.82 0.64
N GLU A 149 -24.58 16.29 1.64
CA GLU A 149 -25.45 17.47 1.55
C GLU A 149 -24.73 18.79 1.89
N CYS A 150 -23.40 18.77 2.06
CA CYS A 150 -22.66 19.97 2.41
C CYS A 150 -22.62 20.95 1.23
N GLN A 151 -23.12 22.17 1.46
CA GLN A 151 -23.15 23.23 0.45
C GLN A 151 -21.76 23.84 0.18
N TYR A 152 -20.81 23.70 1.11
CA TYR A 152 -19.47 24.28 1.03
C TYR A 152 -18.45 23.27 0.50
N LYS A 153 -18.20 23.26 -0.80
CA LYS A 153 -17.26 22.31 -1.42
C LYS A 153 -15.81 22.57 -0.96
N VAL A 154 -15.18 21.54 -0.42
CA VAL A 154 -13.78 21.60 0.08
C VAL A 154 -12.74 21.04 -0.90
N THR A 155 -13.16 20.48 -2.03
CA THR A 155 -12.27 19.81 -3.00
C THR A 155 -11.18 20.71 -3.57
N ASN A 156 -11.48 21.99 -3.80
CA ASN A 156 -10.51 22.96 -4.34
C ASN A 156 -9.83 23.79 -3.25
N ASN A 157 -10.53 24.03 -2.14
CA ASN A 157 -10.03 24.80 -1.02
C ASN A 157 -10.60 24.20 0.27
N LEU A 158 -9.73 23.61 1.08
CA LEU A 158 -10.12 22.99 2.35
C LEU A 158 -10.65 24.02 3.35
N ASP A 159 -10.18 25.27 3.27
CA ASP A 159 -10.59 26.38 4.15
C ASP A 159 -12.00 26.89 3.86
N ASN A 160 -12.69 26.35 2.85
CA ASN A 160 -14.13 26.59 2.65
C ASN A 160 -15.00 25.91 3.73
N CYS A 161 -14.45 24.95 4.49
CA CYS A 161 -15.16 24.30 5.58
C CYS A 161 -15.56 25.31 6.65
N ARG A 162 -16.83 25.27 7.07
CA ARG A 162 -17.38 26.15 8.13
C ARG A 162 -17.24 25.59 9.55
N ARG A 163 -16.58 24.42 9.73
CA ARG A 163 -16.41 23.76 11.04
C ARG A 163 -17.74 23.65 11.80
N CYS A 164 -18.69 22.94 11.17
CA CYS A 164 -20.05 22.80 11.66
C CYS A 164 -20.32 21.47 12.40
N GLY A 165 -19.30 20.63 12.58
CA GLY A 165 -19.36 19.34 13.27
C GLY A 165 -20.08 18.22 12.51
N ARG A 166 -20.63 18.48 11.31
CA ARG A 166 -21.44 17.48 10.58
C ARG A 166 -20.63 16.40 9.87
N CYS A 167 -19.33 16.60 9.70
CA CYS A 167 -18.41 15.63 9.11
C CYS A 167 -17.00 15.84 9.67
N GLN A 168 -16.13 14.84 9.54
CA GLN A 168 -14.79 14.86 10.15
C GLN A 168 -13.78 15.80 9.47
N ILE A 169 -14.19 16.59 8.47
CA ILE A 169 -13.31 17.62 7.89
C ILE A 169 -12.86 18.62 8.97
N GLU A 170 -13.71 18.93 9.94
CA GLU A 170 -13.34 19.81 11.07
C GLU A 170 -12.22 19.19 11.91
N ASP A 171 -12.40 17.95 12.35
CA ASP A 171 -11.38 17.22 13.13
C ASP A 171 -10.03 17.16 12.36
N ILE A 172 -10.08 16.92 11.05
CA ILE A 172 -8.87 16.89 10.23
C ILE A 172 -8.23 18.28 10.09
N LEU A 173 -9.02 19.36 10.04
CA LEU A 173 -8.50 20.73 10.06
C LEU A 173 -7.85 21.07 11.40
N GLU A 174 -8.37 20.58 12.51
CA GLU A 174 -7.73 20.72 13.82
C GLU A 174 -6.38 19.99 13.87
N ILE A 175 -6.32 18.74 13.37
CA ILE A 175 -5.06 17.99 13.23
C ILE A 175 -4.09 18.74 12.32
N ARG A 176 -4.57 19.32 11.20
CA ARG A 176 -3.74 20.14 10.31
C ARG A 176 -3.12 21.31 11.07
N ASP A 177 -3.93 22.05 11.81
CA ASP A 177 -3.51 23.26 12.50
C ASP A 177 -2.56 22.93 13.67
N GLN A 178 -2.80 21.83 14.37
CA GLN A 178 -1.96 21.35 15.48
C GLN A 178 -0.59 20.87 15.00
N TYR A 179 -0.54 20.07 13.93
CA TYR A 179 0.71 19.48 13.45
C TYR A 179 1.43 20.35 12.41
N GLY A 180 0.75 21.29 11.75
CA GLY A 180 1.33 22.13 10.70
C GLY A 180 1.65 21.38 9.40
N ILE A 181 0.82 20.40 9.04
CA ILE A 181 0.96 19.58 7.82
C ILE A 181 0.14 20.14 6.66
N ASN A 182 0.41 19.69 5.43
CA ASN A 182 -0.48 19.97 4.31
C ASN A 182 -1.63 18.96 4.29
N VAL A 183 -2.85 19.42 4.02
CA VAL A 183 -4.02 18.56 3.84
C VAL A 183 -4.72 18.93 2.55
N ALA A 184 -5.09 17.92 1.76
CA ALA A 184 -5.87 18.12 0.54
C ALA A 184 -6.91 17.02 0.35
N VAL A 185 -8.01 17.36 -0.33
CA VAL A 185 -9.08 16.43 -0.66
C VAL A 185 -9.02 16.10 -2.15
N ALA A 186 -9.01 14.81 -2.48
CA ALA A 186 -9.01 14.34 -3.86
C ALA A 186 -10.29 13.55 -4.20
N THR A 187 -10.85 13.80 -5.39
CA THR A 187 -11.99 13.05 -5.94
C THR A 187 -11.56 11.77 -6.67
N GLY A 188 -10.26 11.58 -6.88
CA GLY A 188 -9.69 10.39 -7.50
C GLY A 188 -8.18 10.53 -7.75
N GLY A 189 -7.59 9.48 -8.32
CA GLY A 189 -6.13 9.37 -8.49
C GLY A 189 -5.50 10.47 -9.35
N THR A 190 -6.19 10.97 -10.38
CA THR A 190 -5.65 12.04 -11.23
C THR A 190 -5.46 13.35 -10.47
N LEU A 191 -6.44 13.76 -9.66
CA LEU A 191 -6.33 14.96 -8.83
C LEU A 191 -5.28 14.76 -7.74
N ALA A 192 -5.25 13.58 -7.10
CA ALA A 192 -4.21 13.24 -6.13
C ALA A 192 -2.80 13.39 -6.71
N ARG A 193 -2.53 12.81 -7.90
CA ARG A 193 -1.23 12.93 -8.59
C ARG A 193 -0.87 14.37 -8.93
N LYS A 194 -1.85 15.19 -9.34
CA LYS A 194 -1.64 16.61 -9.59
C LYS A 194 -1.18 17.33 -8.31
N ILE A 195 -1.91 17.15 -7.20
CA ILE A 195 -1.59 17.76 -5.90
C ILE A 195 -0.20 17.33 -5.43
N ILE A 196 0.13 16.04 -5.54
CA ILE A 196 1.44 15.51 -5.16
C ILE A 196 2.56 16.16 -5.98
N LYS A 197 2.36 16.37 -7.29
CA LYS A 197 3.33 17.03 -8.16
C LYS A 197 3.54 18.51 -7.81
N GLU A 198 2.48 19.18 -7.38
CA GLU A 198 2.49 20.59 -6.99
C GLU A 198 3.15 20.80 -5.61
N LEU A 199 2.74 20.04 -4.60
CA LEU A 199 3.25 20.18 -3.23
C LEU A 199 4.60 19.50 -3.00
N ARG A 200 4.96 18.50 -3.82
CA ARG A 200 6.19 17.69 -3.70
C ARG A 200 6.49 17.25 -2.26
N PRO A 201 5.54 16.57 -1.58
CA PRO A 201 5.76 16.13 -0.22
C PRO A 201 6.85 15.06 -0.15
N LYS A 202 7.48 14.94 1.02
CA LYS A 202 8.43 13.87 1.32
C LYS A 202 7.75 12.61 1.85
N ALA A 203 6.54 12.73 2.39
CA ALA A 203 5.73 11.62 2.85
C ALA A 203 4.23 11.92 2.71
N ILE A 204 3.44 10.88 2.49
CA ILE A 204 1.99 10.98 2.34
C ILE A 204 1.29 10.12 3.40
N LEU A 205 0.28 10.71 4.04
CA LEU A 205 -0.73 9.99 4.80
C LEU A 205 -2.02 9.96 3.98
N ALA A 206 -2.32 8.82 3.37
CA ALA A 206 -3.47 8.68 2.50
C ALA A 206 -4.65 8.03 3.23
N VAL A 207 -5.83 8.64 3.11
CA VAL A 207 -7.10 8.09 3.60
C VAL A 207 -7.97 7.79 2.39
N ALA A 208 -8.37 6.53 2.20
CA ALA A 208 -9.31 6.15 1.16
C ALA A 208 -9.82 4.72 1.40
N CYS A 209 -10.63 4.23 0.46
CA CYS A 209 -11.00 2.82 0.44
C CYS A 209 -9.82 1.92 0.06
N GLU A 210 -9.95 0.62 0.30
CA GLU A 210 -8.89 -0.35 0.05
C GLU A 210 -8.42 -0.33 -1.40
N ARG A 211 -9.36 -0.20 -2.34
CA ARG A 211 -9.09 -0.16 -3.77
C ARG A 211 -8.22 1.02 -4.17
N ASP A 212 -8.58 2.23 -3.72
CA ASP A 212 -7.91 3.47 -4.09
C ASP A 212 -6.57 3.61 -3.37
N LEU A 213 -6.47 3.15 -2.11
CA LEU A 213 -5.19 3.08 -1.40
C LEU A 213 -4.23 2.12 -2.09
N THR A 214 -4.72 0.94 -2.48
CA THR A 214 -3.91 -0.07 -3.15
C THR A 214 -3.32 0.45 -4.45
N SER A 215 -4.16 0.98 -5.35
CA SER A 215 -3.68 1.54 -6.62
C SER A 215 -2.83 2.80 -6.40
N GLY A 216 -3.23 3.66 -5.45
CA GLY A 216 -2.49 4.86 -5.09
C GLY A 216 -1.06 4.53 -4.65
N ILE A 217 -0.89 3.62 -3.68
CA ILE A 217 0.43 3.19 -3.18
C ILE A 217 1.31 2.67 -4.32
N GLN A 218 0.75 1.94 -5.28
CA GLN A 218 1.49 1.44 -6.44
C GLN A 218 1.89 2.56 -7.41
N ASP A 219 1.00 3.53 -7.65
CA ASP A 219 1.18 4.60 -8.65
C ASP A 219 2.25 5.64 -8.28
N ILE A 220 2.37 6.00 -6.99
CA ILE A 220 3.21 7.12 -6.54
C ILE A 220 4.56 6.71 -5.96
N TYR A 221 4.84 5.42 -6.03
CA TYR A 221 6.12 4.83 -5.73
C TYR A 221 7.29 5.49 -6.51
N PRO A 222 8.48 5.80 -5.92
CA PRO A 222 9.02 5.51 -4.57
C PRO A 222 8.43 6.20 -3.35
N MET A 223 7.49 7.13 -3.50
CA MET A 223 7.12 8.02 -2.38
C MET A 223 6.60 7.22 -1.18
N PRO A 224 7.03 7.51 0.07
CA PRO A 224 6.56 6.81 1.24
C PRO A 224 5.12 7.21 1.57
N VAL A 225 4.25 6.20 1.69
CA VAL A 225 2.81 6.36 1.91
C VAL A 225 2.37 5.49 3.07
N ILE A 226 1.74 6.10 4.07
CA ILE A 226 0.97 5.36 5.07
C ILE A 226 -0.50 5.47 4.70
N GLY A 227 -1.15 4.33 4.47
CA GLY A 227 -2.57 4.24 4.12
C GLY A 227 -3.45 3.97 5.34
N VAL A 228 -4.51 4.75 5.55
CA VAL A 228 -5.55 4.52 6.55
C VAL A 228 -6.87 4.25 5.83
N VAL A 229 -7.39 3.04 5.99
CA VAL A 229 -8.66 2.64 5.35
C VAL A 229 -9.81 3.40 5.99
N ASN A 230 -10.67 4.00 5.16
CA ASN A 230 -11.85 4.70 5.63
C ASN A 230 -12.97 3.73 6.07
N ILE A 231 -13.80 4.20 6.98
CA ILE A 231 -15.00 3.52 7.48
C ILE A 231 -16.18 3.99 6.64
N ARG A 232 -17.05 3.06 6.27
CA ARG A 232 -18.15 3.29 5.32
C ARG A 232 -19.50 2.92 5.95
N PRO A 233 -20.03 3.74 6.88
CA PRO A 233 -21.27 3.41 7.60
C PRO A 233 -22.50 3.43 6.67
N GLU A 234 -22.49 4.31 5.67
CA GLU A 234 -23.60 4.51 4.71
C GLU A 234 -23.30 3.90 3.34
N GLY A 235 -22.44 2.90 3.30
CA GLY A 235 -22.03 2.24 2.06
C GLY A 235 -20.86 2.94 1.34
N PRO A 236 -20.56 2.53 0.10
CA PRO A 236 -19.39 3.02 -0.61
C PRO A 236 -19.54 4.49 -1.01
N CYS A 237 -18.50 5.27 -0.72
CA CYS A 237 -18.32 6.63 -1.23
C CYS A 237 -19.38 7.66 -0.76
N ILE A 238 -20.06 7.42 0.37
CA ILE A 238 -21.02 8.35 0.98
C ILE A 238 -20.69 8.48 2.47
N ASN A 239 -20.60 9.72 2.96
CA ASN A 239 -20.42 10.08 4.37
C ASN A 239 -19.42 9.17 5.11
N THR A 240 -18.24 8.99 4.50
CA THR A 240 -17.24 8.07 5.03
C THR A 240 -16.54 8.67 6.23
N LEU A 241 -16.13 7.83 7.17
CA LEU A 241 -15.43 8.23 8.37
C LEU A 241 -13.97 7.74 8.33
N VAL A 242 -13.16 8.25 9.23
CA VAL A 242 -11.79 7.82 9.47
C VAL A 242 -11.55 7.76 10.97
N ASP A 243 -10.73 6.79 11.37
CA ASP A 243 -10.27 6.63 12.74
C ASP A 243 -9.16 7.66 13.02
N LEU A 244 -9.49 8.68 13.82
CA LEU A 244 -8.59 9.79 14.13
C LEU A 244 -7.36 9.33 14.95
N GLU A 245 -7.51 8.32 15.80
CA GLU A 245 -6.37 7.77 16.56
C GLU A 245 -5.36 7.11 15.62
N LYS A 246 -5.83 6.40 14.58
CA LYS A 246 -4.94 5.86 13.54
C LYS A 246 -4.24 6.95 12.75
N ILE A 247 -4.92 8.07 12.48
CA ILE A 247 -4.33 9.23 11.81
C ILE A 247 -3.20 9.82 12.66
N GLU A 248 -3.46 10.12 13.93
CA GLU A 248 -2.44 10.67 14.82
C GLU A 248 -1.27 9.71 15.02
N THR A 249 -1.55 8.41 15.21
CA THR A 249 -0.51 7.39 15.32
C THR A 249 0.35 7.34 14.05
N ALA A 250 -0.25 7.46 12.87
CA ALA A 250 0.47 7.51 11.61
C ALA A 250 1.30 8.80 11.46
N LEU A 251 0.75 9.96 11.83
CA LEU A 251 1.46 11.23 11.80
C LEU A 251 2.68 11.23 12.73
N ASN A 252 2.51 10.73 13.96
CA ASN A 252 3.60 10.60 14.92
C ASN A 252 4.72 9.65 14.45
N LYS A 253 4.41 8.70 13.56
CA LYS A 253 5.42 7.86 12.90
C LYS A 253 6.17 8.59 11.78
N ILE A 254 5.55 9.55 11.10
CA ILE A 254 6.15 10.24 9.94
C ILE A 254 6.95 11.47 10.37
N ILE A 255 6.40 12.23 11.32
CA ILE A 255 6.90 13.54 11.72
C ILE A 255 8.08 13.40 12.67
N ARG A 256 9.14 14.17 12.40
CA ARG A 256 10.24 14.36 13.37
C ARG A 256 9.77 15.24 14.52
N ARG A 257 9.82 14.71 15.74
CA ARG A 257 9.78 15.55 16.95
C ARG A 257 11.21 16.04 17.21
N ASP A 258 11.42 17.34 17.06
CA ASP A 258 12.65 18.01 17.49
C ASP A 258 12.65 18.24 19.01
#